data_AF-A0A510KEB2-F1
#
_entry.id   AF-A0A510KEB2-F1
#
_cell.length_a   1.000
_cell.length_b   1.000
_cell.length_c   1.000
_cell.angle_alpha   90.00
_cell.angle_beta   90.00
_cell.angle_gamma   90.00
#
_symmetry.space_group_name_H-M   'P 1'
#
loop_
_entity.id
_entity.type
_entity.pdbx_description
1 polymer ?
#
loop_
_entity_poly.entity_id
_entity_poly.type
_entity_poly.pdbx_seq_one_letter_code
_entity_poly.pdbx_strand_id
1 'polypeptide(L)'
;MRKIIFLILSVFVISNLGFSKVITGAGMSYDDEIFGARKYCKAIGSYYIILAGGTLSQELLGEKHPEHIKRLNTATIVGKAINEVLLGEGYDYSTSFLDNINYYYKNNCRIVKEGEIIPDEKNYLSNRVVTNFNTMMKIFFKK
;
A
#
# COMPACT_ATOMS: atom_id res chain seq x y z
N MET A 1 25.29 9.18 9.20
CA MET A 1 23.85 8.99 8.94
C MET A 1 23.50 8.55 7.51
N ARG A 2 24.45 8.27 6.59
CA ARG A 2 24.15 7.71 5.25
C ARG A 2 24.03 6.18 5.20
N LYS A 3 24.44 5.46 6.25
CA LYS A 3 24.56 3.99 6.24
C LYS A 3 23.27 3.25 6.61
N ILE A 4 22.33 3.88 7.32
CA ILE A 4 21.04 3.25 7.68
C ILE A 4 20.08 3.25 6.48
N ILE A 5 20.12 4.29 5.64
CA ILE A 5 19.26 4.41 4.44
C ILE A 5 19.52 3.25 3.46
N PHE A 6 20.79 2.89 3.27
CA PHE A 6 21.17 1.75 2.41
C PHE A 6 20.68 0.40 2.92
N LEU A 7 20.54 0.22 4.24
CA LEU A 7 20.11 -1.04 4.86
C LEU A 7 18.61 -1.30 4.67
N ILE A 8 17.79 -0.25 4.63
CA ILE A 8 16.37 -0.36 4.28
C ILE A 8 16.22 -0.62 2.76
N LEU A 9 17.05 0.03 1.94
CA LEU A 9 17.09 -0.17 0.48
C LEU A 9 17.54 -1.59 0.07
N SER A 10 18.46 -2.23 0.80
CA SER A 10 18.90 -3.59 0.48
C SER A 10 17.83 -4.67 0.68
N VAL A 11 16.77 -4.38 1.44
CA VAL A 11 15.60 -5.28 1.57
C VAL A 11 14.69 -5.18 0.34
N PHE A 12 14.76 -4.10 -0.45
CA PHE A 12 13.92 -3.87 -1.63
C PHE A 12 14.52 -4.36 -2.96
N VAL A 13 15.73 -4.96 -2.98
CA VAL A 13 16.48 -5.28 -4.23
C VAL A 13 16.55 -6.79 -4.55
N ILE A 14 15.94 -7.66 -3.74
CA ILE A 14 15.83 -9.10 -4.04
C ILE A 14 14.37 -9.33 -4.47
N SER A 15 13.98 -9.64 -5.71
CA SER A 15 14.66 -10.30 -6.82
C SER A 15 13.78 -10.23 -8.08
N ASN A 16 14.37 -9.89 -9.24
CA ASN A 16 13.80 -10.19 -10.56
C ASN A 16 13.94 -11.70 -10.83
N LEU A 17 13.00 -12.50 -10.36
CA LEU A 17 12.74 -13.86 -10.85
C LEU A 17 11.23 -14.05 -10.84
N GLY A 18 10.65 -14.28 -12.02
CA GLY A 18 9.21 -14.32 -12.30
C GLY A 18 8.45 -15.48 -11.64
N PHE A 19 8.48 -15.54 -10.32
CA PHE A 19 7.52 -16.28 -9.52
C PHE A 19 6.55 -15.25 -8.93
N SER A 20 5.31 -15.29 -9.41
CA SER A 20 4.13 -14.74 -8.73
C SER A 20 4.23 -15.14 -7.25
N LYS A 21 4.56 -14.18 -6.38
CA LYS A 21 4.65 -14.45 -4.95
C LYS A 21 3.29 -14.11 -4.37
N VAL A 22 2.49 -15.13 -4.14
CA VAL A 22 1.28 -14.97 -3.33
C VAL A 22 1.70 -14.47 -1.95
N ILE A 23 1.36 -13.22 -1.65
CA ILE A 23 1.58 -12.59 -0.35
C ILE A 23 0.32 -12.81 0.46
N THR A 24 0.46 -13.47 1.61
CA THR A 24 -0.55 -13.54 2.67
C THR A 24 -0.14 -12.61 3.79
N GLY A 25 -0.95 -11.58 4.07
CA GLY A 25 -0.65 -10.62 5.12
C GLY A 25 -1.76 -9.60 5.32
N ALA A 26 -1.90 -9.14 6.56
CA ALA A 26 -2.94 -8.18 6.96
C ALA A 26 -4.38 -8.61 6.62
N GLY A 27 -4.68 -9.92 6.58
CA GLY A 27 -6.02 -10.41 6.26
C GLY A 27 -6.27 -10.60 4.76
N MET A 28 -5.24 -10.47 3.92
CA MET A 28 -5.36 -10.48 2.46
C MET A 28 -4.37 -11.45 1.81
N SER A 29 -4.82 -12.07 0.72
CA SER A 29 -4.03 -12.92 -0.16
C SER A 29 -4.09 -12.38 -1.58
N TYR A 30 -2.94 -12.11 -2.17
CA TYR A 30 -2.81 -11.56 -3.53
C TYR A 30 -1.45 -11.88 -4.15
N ASP A 31 -1.39 -11.90 -5.47
CA ASP A 31 -0.14 -11.87 -6.23
C ASP A 31 0.38 -10.43 -6.27
N ASP A 32 1.62 -10.15 -5.88
CA ASP A 32 2.13 -8.77 -5.85
C ASP A 32 2.27 -8.14 -7.25
N GLU A 33 2.31 -8.94 -8.32
CA GLU A 33 2.22 -8.48 -9.71
C GLU A 33 0.86 -7.81 -10.03
N ILE A 34 -0.15 -7.99 -9.16
CA ILE A 34 -1.46 -7.34 -9.26
C ILE A 34 -1.38 -5.81 -9.37
N PHE A 35 -0.33 -5.19 -8.85
CA PHE A 35 -0.14 -3.75 -8.88
C PHE A 35 0.56 -3.25 -10.16
N GLY A 36 1.14 -4.16 -10.95
CA GLY A 36 1.89 -3.86 -12.17
C GLY A 36 3.41 -3.83 -11.99
N ALA A 37 4.14 -3.98 -13.10
CA ALA A 37 5.57 -4.24 -13.10
C ALA A 37 6.48 -2.99 -12.96
N ARG A 38 5.94 -1.76 -12.92
CA ARG A 38 6.78 -0.56 -12.81
C ARG A 38 7.34 -0.41 -11.39
N LYS A 39 8.51 0.21 -11.31
CA LYS A 39 9.40 0.33 -10.14
C LYS A 39 8.68 0.59 -8.81
N TYR A 40 7.69 1.49 -8.76
CA TYR A 40 7.01 1.87 -7.52
C TYR A 40 5.63 1.26 -7.31
N CYS A 41 5.09 0.53 -8.29
CA CYS A 41 3.71 0.06 -8.22
C CYS A 41 3.48 -0.91 -7.07
N LYS A 42 4.41 -1.86 -6.86
CA LYS A 42 4.34 -2.82 -5.75
C LYS A 42 4.45 -2.15 -4.38
N ALA A 43 5.34 -1.16 -4.25
CA ALA A 43 5.51 -0.40 -3.01
C ALA A 43 4.27 0.43 -2.68
N ILE A 44 3.69 1.12 -3.66
CA ILE A 44 2.46 1.88 -3.50
C ILE A 44 1.26 0.97 -3.22
N GLY A 45 1.16 -0.17 -3.90
CA GLY A 45 0.14 -1.18 -3.63
C GLY A 45 0.17 -1.69 -2.19
N SER A 46 1.37 -1.96 -1.69
CA SER A 46 1.60 -2.36 -0.29
C SER A 46 1.24 -1.23 0.69
N TYR A 47 1.48 0.04 0.33
CA TYR A 47 1.02 1.19 1.10
C TYR A 47 -0.52 1.25 1.21
N TYR A 48 -1.26 0.99 0.13
CA TYR A 48 -2.73 0.90 0.18
C TYR A 48 -3.24 -0.24 1.05
N ILE A 49 -2.53 -1.38 1.08
CA ILE A 49 -2.82 -2.49 1.99
C ILE A 49 -2.66 -2.09 3.46
N ILE A 50 -1.57 -1.38 3.78
CA ILE A 50 -1.33 -0.85 5.14
C ILE A 50 -2.47 0.10 5.55
N LEU A 51 -2.87 1.00 4.65
CA LEU A 51 -4.01 1.89 4.89
C LEU A 51 -5.31 1.12 5.17
N ALA A 52 -5.59 0.05 4.42
CA ALA A 52 -6.80 -0.75 4.59
C ALA A 52 -6.87 -1.42 5.97
N GLY A 53 -5.73 -1.95 6.45
CA GLY A 53 -5.59 -2.44 7.81
C GLY A 53 -5.70 -1.32 8.87
N GLY A 54 -5.23 -0.12 8.55
CA GLY A 54 -5.45 1.09 9.36
C GLY A 54 -6.93 1.43 9.50
N THR A 55 -7.69 1.42 8.40
CA THR A 55 -9.14 1.63 8.41
C THR A 55 -9.85 0.58 9.26
N LEU A 56 -9.51 -0.70 9.14
CA LEU A 56 -10.08 -1.74 10.01
C LEU A 56 -9.81 -1.45 11.49
N SER A 57 -8.58 -1.06 11.84
CA SER A 57 -8.26 -0.75 13.25
C SER A 57 -9.04 0.46 13.78
N GLN A 58 -9.33 1.45 12.92
CA GLN A 58 -10.18 2.58 13.28
C GLN A 58 -11.61 2.11 13.56
N GLU A 59 -12.16 1.26 12.68
CA GLU A 59 -13.51 0.72 12.81
C GLU A 59 -13.69 -0.09 14.10
N LEU A 60 -12.70 -0.90 14.47
CA LEU A 60 -12.81 -1.79 15.63
C LEU A 60 -12.48 -1.12 16.96
N LEU A 61 -11.51 -0.21 16.97
CA LEU A 61 -10.90 0.30 18.21
C LEU A 61 -11.17 1.79 18.43
N GLY A 62 -11.54 2.52 17.37
CA GLY A 62 -11.71 3.96 17.37
C GLY A 62 -10.42 4.74 17.09
N GLU A 63 -10.59 5.99 16.66
CA GLU A 63 -9.51 6.89 16.19
C GLU A 63 -8.44 7.19 17.25
N LYS A 64 -8.81 7.15 18.53
CA LYS A 64 -7.89 7.48 19.64
C LYS A 64 -7.19 6.26 20.21
N HIS A 65 -7.47 5.06 19.71
CA HIS A 65 -6.85 3.84 20.24
C HIS A 65 -5.36 3.78 19.89
N PRO A 66 -4.46 3.44 20.84
CA PRO A 66 -3.02 3.41 20.59
C PRO A 66 -2.59 2.53 19.42
N GLU A 67 -3.28 1.39 19.21
CA GLU A 67 -2.98 0.51 18.08
C GLU A 67 -3.34 1.16 16.73
N HIS A 68 -4.49 1.83 16.65
CA HIS A 68 -4.88 2.55 15.43
C HIS A 68 -3.88 3.67 15.13
N ILE A 69 -3.51 4.46 16.15
CA ILE A 69 -2.50 5.52 16.02
C ILE A 69 -1.17 4.95 15.52
N LYS A 70 -0.72 3.81 16.05
CA LYS A 70 0.50 3.14 15.61
C LYS A 70 0.43 2.73 14.13
N ARG A 71 -0.70 2.18 13.68
CA ARG A 71 -0.92 1.80 12.28
C ARG A 71 -0.96 3.01 11.36
N LEU A 72 -1.64 4.08 11.76
CA LEU A 72 -1.71 5.33 11.00
C LEU A 72 -0.33 6.00 10.88
N ASN A 73 0.46 6.01 11.96
CA ASN A 73 1.85 6.50 11.93
C ASN A 73 2.70 5.67 10.97
N THR A 74 2.54 4.34 10.98
CA THR A 74 3.23 3.44 10.05
C THR A 74 2.88 3.77 8.61
N ALA A 75 1.59 3.91 8.30
CA ALA A 75 1.12 4.31 6.98
C ALA A 75 1.72 5.67 6.55
N THR A 76 1.71 6.64 7.45
CA THR A 76 2.25 7.99 7.19
C THR A 76 3.75 7.96 6.89
N ILE A 77 4.53 7.19 7.65
CA ILE A 77 5.99 7.04 7.43
C ILE A 77 6.25 6.43 6.06
N VAL A 78 5.56 5.33 5.73
CA VAL A 78 5.72 4.64 4.45
C VAL A 78 5.32 5.54 3.29
N GLY A 79 4.17 6.21 3.38
CA GLY A 79 3.70 7.14 2.35
C GLY A 79 4.67 8.31 2.12
N LYS A 80 5.19 8.92 3.20
CA LYS A 80 6.20 9.98 3.06
C LYS A 80 7.48 9.48 2.39
N ALA A 81 7.97 8.30 2.78
CA ALA A 81 9.17 7.73 2.18
C ALA A 81 8.98 7.43 0.67
N ILE A 82 7.83 6.89 0.27
CA ILE A 82 7.50 6.69 -1.15
C ILE A 82 7.49 8.04 -1.87
N ASN A 83 6.82 9.05 -1.30
CA ASN A 83 6.71 10.37 -1.91
C ASN A 83 8.08 11.06 -2.06
N GLU A 84 8.96 10.98 -1.06
CA GLU A 84 10.32 11.51 -1.14
C GLU A 84 11.11 10.90 -2.31
N VAL A 85 10.97 9.59 -2.52
CA VAL A 85 11.60 8.90 -3.66
C VAL A 85 11.00 9.35 -4.99
N LEU A 86 9.66 9.46 -5.07
CA LEU A 86 8.97 9.95 -6.27
C LEU A 86 9.42 11.37 -6.65
N LEU A 87 9.46 12.28 -5.67
CA LEU A 87 9.95 13.65 -5.86
C LEU A 87 11.41 13.67 -6.31
N GLY A 88 12.27 12.82 -5.72
CA GLY A 88 13.67 12.68 -6.12
C GLY A 88 13.87 12.23 -7.57
N GLU A 89 12.86 11.60 -8.17
CA GLU A 89 12.86 11.19 -9.58
C GLU A 89 12.02 12.09 -10.50
N GLY A 90 11.56 13.25 -10.00
CA GLY A 90 10.83 14.24 -10.78
C GLY A 90 9.33 13.98 -10.91
N TYR A 91 8.79 13.02 -10.16
CA TYR A 91 7.35 12.78 -10.07
C TYR A 91 6.73 13.71 -9.01
N ASP A 92 6.57 14.99 -9.36
CA ASP A 92 6.00 16.05 -8.52
C ASP A 92 4.64 16.51 -9.08
N TYR A 93 3.61 15.69 -8.85
CA TYR A 93 2.25 15.94 -9.34
C TYR A 93 1.39 16.73 -8.35
N SER A 94 1.76 16.76 -7.06
CA SER A 94 0.97 17.41 -6.00
C SER A 94 1.82 17.69 -4.76
N THR A 95 1.46 18.75 -4.02
CA THR A 95 2.05 19.08 -2.71
C THR A 95 1.60 18.15 -1.58
N SER A 96 0.46 17.48 -1.76
CA SER A 96 -0.03 16.42 -0.86
C SER A 96 0.64 15.10 -1.24
N PHE A 97 1.36 14.48 -0.29
CA PHE A 97 2.07 13.23 -0.56
C PHE A 97 1.11 12.10 -0.99
N LEU A 98 -0.09 12.04 -0.40
CA LEU A 98 -1.10 11.05 -0.77
C LEU A 98 -1.57 11.27 -2.21
N ASP A 99 -1.84 12.52 -2.59
CA ASP A 99 -2.28 12.84 -3.94
C ASP A 99 -1.18 12.59 -4.96
N ASN A 100 0.06 12.93 -4.64
CA ASN A 100 1.20 12.67 -5.53
C ASN A 100 1.37 11.17 -5.79
N ILE A 101 1.27 10.34 -4.74
CA ILE A 101 1.28 8.89 -4.85
C ILE A 101 0.10 8.39 -5.70
N ASN A 102 -1.10 8.90 -5.46
CA ASN A 102 -2.30 8.52 -6.22
C ASN A 102 -2.16 8.88 -7.71
N TYR A 103 -1.62 10.06 -8.02
CA TYR A 103 -1.35 10.46 -9.41
C TYR A 103 -0.31 9.57 -10.07
N TYR A 104 0.80 9.28 -9.40
CA TYR A 104 1.77 8.33 -9.92
C TYR A 104 1.12 6.99 -10.20
N TYR A 105 0.42 6.41 -9.21
CA TYR A 105 -0.20 5.10 -9.31
C TYR A 105 -1.19 5.02 -10.48
N LYS A 106 -2.09 6.00 -10.57
CA LYS A 106 -3.09 6.08 -11.64
C LYS A 106 -2.49 6.08 -13.04
N ASN A 107 -1.35 6.76 -13.23
CA ASN A 107 -0.74 6.96 -14.54
C ASN A 107 0.26 5.85 -14.92
N ASN A 108 0.78 5.12 -13.92
CA ASN A 108 1.93 4.23 -14.11
C ASN A 108 1.66 2.78 -13.70
N CYS A 109 0.63 2.52 -12.91
CA CYS A 109 0.37 1.24 -12.29
C CYS A 109 -0.95 0.63 -12.72
N ARG A 110 -1.15 -0.66 -12.42
CA ARG A 110 -2.41 -1.34 -12.69
C ARG A 110 -3.40 -1.05 -11.58
N ILE A 111 -4.53 -0.43 -11.90
CA ILE A 111 -5.60 -0.24 -10.91
C ILE A 111 -6.21 -1.61 -10.61
N VAL A 112 -6.07 -2.04 -9.37
CA VAL A 112 -6.61 -3.31 -8.88
C VAL A 112 -8.13 -3.24 -8.91
N LYS A 113 -8.75 -4.26 -9.50
CA LYS A 113 -10.20 -4.42 -9.58
C LYS A 113 -10.71 -5.18 -8.37
N GLU A 114 -11.97 -4.92 -8.04
CA GLU A 114 -12.69 -5.65 -7.00
C GLU A 114 -12.69 -7.15 -7.31
N GLY A 115 -12.36 -7.97 -6.31
CA GLY A 115 -12.26 -9.43 -6.42
C GLY A 115 -10.89 -9.97 -6.82
N GLU A 116 -9.92 -9.12 -7.21
CA GLU A 116 -8.56 -9.59 -7.53
C GLU A 116 -7.67 -9.76 -6.28
N ILE A 117 -8.01 -9.08 -5.18
CA ILE A 117 -7.49 -9.39 -3.84
C ILE A 117 -8.57 -10.14 -3.07
N ILE A 118 -8.21 -11.27 -2.49
CA ILE A 118 -9.10 -12.13 -1.71
C ILE A 118 -8.68 -12.16 -0.24
N PRO A 119 -9.57 -12.50 0.69
CA PRO A 119 -9.19 -12.68 2.08
C PRO A 119 -8.25 -13.89 2.21
N ASP A 120 -7.24 -13.80 3.08
CA ASP A 120 -6.33 -14.93 3.37
C ASP A 120 -7.03 -16.06 4.14
N GLU A 121 -7.99 -15.70 4.99
CA GLU A 121 -8.82 -16.60 5.77
C GLU A 121 -10.30 -16.31 5.55
N LYS A 122 -11.15 -17.35 5.66
CA LYS A 122 -12.62 -17.21 5.58
C LYS A 122 -13.20 -16.68 6.90
N ASN A 123 -12.68 -15.56 7.41
CA ASN A 123 -13.10 -14.94 8.65
C ASN A 123 -13.61 -13.49 8.42
N TYR A 124 -14.32 -12.94 9.39
CA TYR A 124 -14.89 -11.59 9.30
C TYR A 124 -13.83 -10.50 9.09
N LEU A 125 -12.71 -10.59 9.81
CA LEU A 125 -11.65 -9.57 9.80
C LEU A 125 -10.97 -9.49 8.43
N SER A 126 -10.55 -10.62 7.88
CA SER A 126 -9.92 -10.72 6.55
C SER A 126 -10.85 -10.19 5.46
N ASN A 127 -12.14 -10.56 5.49
CA ASN A 127 -13.14 -10.02 4.57
C ASN A 127 -13.31 -8.48 4.72
N ARG A 128 -13.25 -7.98 5.96
CA ARG A 128 -13.39 -6.54 6.22
C ARG A 128 -12.19 -5.75 5.72
N VAL A 129 -10.96 -6.26 5.86
CA VAL A 129 -9.78 -5.58 5.28
C VAL A 129 -9.88 -5.50 3.76
N VAL A 130 -10.26 -6.58 3.07
CA VAL A 130 -10.47 -6.57 1.61
C VAL A 130 -11.53 -5.56 1.21
N THR A 131 -12.64 -5.48 1.97
CA THR A 131 -13.70 -4.49 1.74
C THR A 131 -13.18 -3.06 1.88
N ASN A 132 -12.38 -2.79 2.92
CA ASN A 132 -11.79 -1.47 3.16
C ASN A 132 -10.79 -1.10 2.05
N PHE A 133 -9.97 -2.05 1.60
CA PHE A 133 -9.08 -1.87 0.45
C PHE A 133 -9.88 -1.50 -0.82
N ASN A 134 -10.88 -2.30 -1.18
CA ASN A 134 -11.71 -2.05 -2.37
C ASN A 134 -12.44 -0.71 -2.31
N THR A 135 -12.93 -0.33 -1.13
CA THR A 135 -13.61 0.96 -0.90
C THR A 135 -12.65 2.12 -1.13
N MET A 136 -11.44 2.03 -0.59
CA MET A 136 -10.39 3.04 -0.78
C MET A 136 -9.97 3.17 -2.25
N MET A 137 -9.76 2.04 -2.94
CA MET A 137 -9.42 2.05 -4.36
C MET A 137 -10.53 2.69 -5.21
N LYS A 138 -11.81 2.47 -4.84
CA LYS A 138 -12.94 3.17 -5.47
C LYS A 138 -12.88 4.67 -5.23
N ILE A 139 -12.65 5.11 -3.99
CA ILE A 139 -12.53 6.54 -3.65
C ILE A 139 -11.38 7.21 -4.40
N PHE A 140 -10.23 6.55 -4.49
CA PHE A 140 -9.04 7.13 -5.13
C PHE A 140 -9.11 7.14 -6.66
N PHE A 141 -9.75 6.14 -7.28
CA PHE A 141 -9.57 5.89 -8.71
C PHE A 141 -10.85 5.72 -9.52
N LYS A 142 -12.02 5.56 -8.89
CA LYS A 142 -13.29 5.46 -9.61
C LYS A 142 -13.93 6.84 -9.71
N LYS A 143 -14.05 7.34 -10.93
CA LYS A 143 -14.97 8.45 -11.27
C LYS A 143 -16.38 7.90 -11.46
#